data_AF-A0A538GQ35-F1
#
_entry.id   AF-A0A538GQ35-F1
#
_cell.length_a   1.000
_cell.length_b   1.000
_cell.length_c   1.000
_cell.angle_alpha   90.00
_cell.angle_beta   90.00
_cell.angle_gamma   90.00
#
_symmetry.space_group_name_H-M   'P 1'
#
loop_
_entity.id
_entity.type
_entity.pdbx_description
1 polymer ?
#
loop_
_entity_poly.entity_id
_entity_poly.type
_entity_poly.pdbx_seq_one_letter_code
_entity_poly.pdbx_strand_id
1 'polypeptide(L)'
;DHLTMGWLVRGMHKWGASVFIILMFLHMGRVFLFGAYKYLRELNWIIGVLILVSGMMEGFTGYLLPWDQTAYWASVVGINLNGTAPFLGPWLAQFLRGGQEISGETLTRFYSLHMLLIPGAIIGLITLHLYLVIRLGVTSPPWSKDAAGMEPEEEEAARLRPGLTRPVPRPSGASAMQAEPGGRE
;
A
#
# COMPACT_ATOMS: atom_id res chain seq x y z
N ASP A 1 2.49 -29.82 22.82
CA ASP A 1 2.69 -28.90 23.98
C ASP A 1 3.93 -29.22 24.82
N HIS A 2 4.83 -30.09 24.34
CA HIS A 2 6.03 -30.53 25.08
C HIS A 2 7.27 -29.64 24.84
N LEU A 3 7.18 -28.66 23.94
CA LEU A 3 8.26 -27.71 23.68
C LEU A 3 8.13 -26.51 24.61
N THR A 4 9.21 -26.17 25.30
CA THR A 4 9.31 -24.96 26.14
C THR A 4 8.88 -23.74 25.33
N MET A 5 7.93 -22.97 25.85
CA MET A 5 7.34 -21.78 25.20
C MET A 5 6.66 -22.03 23.82
N GLY A 6 6.46 -23.27 23.39
CA GLY A 6 5.80 -23.57 22.11
C GLY A 6 4.36 -23.05 22.04
N TRP A 7 3.64 -23.09 23.17
CA TRP A 7 2.30 -22.51 23.27
C TRP A 7 2.29 -20.99 23.06
N LEU A 8 3.34 -20.30 23.51
CA LEU A 8 3.48 -18.85 23.39
C LEU A 8 3.75 -18.47 21.94
N VAL A 9 4.73 -19.11 21.30
CA VAL A 9 5.06 -18.84 19.88
C VAL A 9 3.86 -19.13 18.98
N ARG A 10 3.17 -20.27 19.20
CA ARG A 10 1.94 -20.61 18.48
C ARG A 10 0.84 -19.58 18.70
N GLY A 11 0.66 -19.12 19.94
CA GLY A 11 -0.30 -18.06 20.29
C GLY A 11 0.04 -16.74 19.60
N MET A 12 1.29 -16.29 19.71
CA MET A 12 1.76 -15.06 19.07
C MET A 12 1.61 -15.10 17.56
N HIS A 13 1.89 -16.23 16.91
CA HIS A 13 1.74 -16.37 15.47
C HIS A 13 0.25 -16.31 15.06
N LYS A 14 -0.63 -17.03 15.76
CA LYS A 14 -2.08 -17.02 15.48
C LYS A 14 -2.69 -15.63 15.67
N TRP A 15 -2.46 -15.00 16.81
CA TRP A 15 -2.99 -13.66 17.09
C TRP A 15 -2.30 -12.58 16.26
N GLY A 16 -0.99 -12.74 16.02
CA GLY A 16 -0.19 -11.87 15.18
C GLY A 16 -0.71 -11.83 13.75
N ALA A 17 -1.12 -12.97 13.18
CA ALA A 17 -1.76 -13.01 11.86
C ALA A 17 -3.04 -12.17 11.81
N SER A 18 -3.91 -12.27 12.83
CA SER A 18 -5.13 -11.45 12.90
C SER A 18 -4.82 -9.96 13.02
N VAL A 19 -3.90 -9.59 13.92
CA VAL A 19 -3.48 -8.19 14.09
C VAL A 19 -2.86 -7.64 12.81
N PHE A 20 -2.01 -8.43 12.14
CA PHE A 20 -1.38 -8.06 10.87
C PHE A 20 -2.44 -7.68 9.83
N ILE A 21 -3.42 -8.55 9.56
CA ILE A 21 -4.48 -8.26 8.58
C ILE A 21 -5.30 -7.02 8.97
N ILE A 22 -5.68 -6.89 10.24
CA ILE A 22 -6.42 -5.72 10.72
C ILE A 22 -5.62 -4.44 10.47
N LEU A 23 -4.34 -4.42 10.84
CA LEU A 23 -3.47 -3.25 10.65
C LEU A 23 -3.26 -2.94 9.16
N MET A 24 -3.19 -3.93 8.29
CA MET A 24 -3.13 -3.70 6.84
C MET A 24 -4.38 -3.00 6.33
N PHE A 25 -5.58 -3.46 6.69
CA PHE A 25 -6.81 -2.80 6.28
C PHE A 25 -6.92 -1.38 6.85
N LEU A 26 -6.55 -1.17 8.12
CA LEU A 26 -6.51 0.17 8.72
C LEU A 26 -5.50 1.08 8.01
N HIS A 27 -4.32 0.56 7.66
CA HIS A 27 -3.31 1.29 6.91
C HIS A 27 -3.82 1.70 5.52
N MET A 28 -4.44 0.77 4.80
CA MET A 28 -5.05 1.04 3.49
C MET A 28 -6.18 2.06 3.58
N GLY A 29 -7.06 1.93 4.59
CA GLY A 29 -8.12 2.89 4.86
C GLY A 29 -7.57 4.29 5.15
N ARG A 30 -6.52 4.39 5.96
CA ARG A 30 -5.85 5.67 6.24
C ARG A 30 -5.27 6.30 4.96
N VAL A 31 -4.58 5.54 4.12
CA VAL A 31 -4.01 6.07 2.87
C VAL A 31 -5.10 6.54 1.91
N PHE A 32 -6.20 5.79 1.81
CA PHE A 32 -7.35 6.15 0.99
C PHE A 32 -8.04 7.43 1.47
N LEU A 33 -8.40 7.49 2.76
CA LEU A 33 -9.11 8.63 3.36
C LEU A 33 -8.28 9.92 3.34
N PHE A 34 -6.94 9.80 3.47
CA PHE A 34 -6.03 10.94 3.47
C PHE A 34 -5.54 11.30 2.07
N GLY A 35 -5.98 10.59 1.03
CA GLY A 35 -5.57 10.83 -0.36
C GLY A 35 -4.07 10.63 -0.62
N ALA A 36 -3.38 9.89 0.24
CA ALA A 36 -1.93 9.74 0.18
C ALA A 36 -1.45 8.91 -1.03
N TYR A 37 -2.38 8.22 -1.72
CA TYR A 37 -2.14 7.48 -2.96
C TYR A 37 -2.07 8.36 -4.22
N LYS A 38 -2.49 9.64 -4.15
CA LYS A 38 -2.49 10.55 -5.30
C LYS A 38 -1.07 10.87 -5.77
N TYR A 39 -0.94 11.34 -7.00
CA TYR A 39 0.32 11.79 -7.63
C TYR A 39 1.24 12.50 -6.62
N LEU A 40 2.52 12.15 -6.49
CA LEU A 40 3.39 11.23 -7.24
C LEU A 40 3.41 9.76 -6.74
N ARG A 41 2.45 9.35 -5.89
CA ARG A 41 2.54 8.11 -5.08
C ARG A 41 1.67 6.95 -5.58
N GLU A 42 1.20 6.99 -6.82
CA GLU A 42 0.32 5.94 -7.37
C GLU A 42 1.01 4.57 -7.41
N LEU A 43 2.30 4.53 -7.79
CA LEU A 43 3.07 3.29 -7.80
C LEU A 43 3.22 2.71 -6.39
N ASN A 44 3.46 3.56 -5.39
CA ASN A 44 3.56 3.12 -3.99
C ASN A 44 2.23 2.53 -3.49
N TRP A 45 1.11 3.09 -3.93
CA TRP A 45 -0.22 2.55 -3.65
C TRP A 45 -0.45 1.18 -4.30
N ILE A 46 -0.10 1.02 -5.58
CA ILE A 46 -0.21 -0.28 -6.27
C ILE A 46 0.62 -1.34 -5.53
N ILE A 47 1.84 -1.02 -5.12
CA ILE A 47 2.68 -1.93 -4.32
C ILE A 47 2.01 -2.23 -2.97
N GLY A 48 1.43 -1.25 -2.30
CA GLY A 48 0.66 -1.45 -1.07
C GLY A 48 -0.52 -2.42 -1.24
N VAL A 49 -1.26 -2.30 -2.36
CA VAL A 49 -2.33 -3.25 -2.71
C VAL A 49 -1.76 -4.65 -2.97
N LEU A 50 -0.63 -4.77 -3.67
CA LEU A 50 0.03 -6.07 -3.89
C LEU A 50 0.48 -6.71 -2.58
N ILE A 51 0.99 -5.92 -1.62
CA ILE A 51 1.32 -6.39 -0.28
C ILE A 51 0.06 -6.87 0.43
N LEU A 52 -1.07 -6.15 0.35
CA LEU A 52 -2.35 -6.58 0.91
C LEU A 52 -2.81 -7.93 0.34
N VAL A 53 -2.81 -8.08 -0.97
CA VAL A 53 -3.19 -9.35 -1.62
C VAL A 53 -2.24 -10.48 -1.18
N SER A 54 -0.93 -10.21 -1.12
CA SER A 54 0.05 -11.19 -0.66
C SER A 54 -0.16 -11.56 0.81
N GLY A 55 -0.49 -10.60 1.68
CA GLY A 55 -0.83 -10.85 3.08
C GLY A 55 -2.10 -11.66 3.27
N MET A 56 -3.12 -11.44 2.41
CA MET A 56 -4.33 -12.27 2.39
C MET A 56 -4.01 -13.71 1.96
N MET A 57 -3.15 -13.89 0.95
CA MET A 57 -2.66 -15.21 0.52
C MET A 57 -1.82 -15.90 1.60
N GLU A 58 -1.01 -15.14 2.34
CA GLU A 58 -0.24 -15.63 3.49
C GLU A 58 -1.15 -16.17 4.58
N GLY A 59 -2.20 -15.43 4.94
CA GLY A 59 -3.20 -15.87 5.89
C GLY A 59 -3.95 -17.13 5.45
N PHE A 60 -4.29 -17.22 4.15
CA PHE A 60 -4.95 -18.40 3.59
C PHE A 60 -4.05 -19.64 3.60
N THR A 61 -2.81 -19.52 3.13
CA THR A 61 -1.87 -20.66 3.05
C THR A 61 -1.44 -21.15 4.44
N GLY A 62 -1.31 -20.24 5.41
CA GLY A 62 -1.04 -20.61 6.80
C GLY A 62 -2.21 -21.30 7.49
N TYR A 63 -3.45 -21.03 7.07
CA TYR A 63 -4.66 -21.58 7.70
C TYR A 63 -4.77 -23.10 7.54
N LEU A 64 -4.19 -23.69 6.49
CA LEU A 64 -4.20 -25.14 6.28
C LEU A 64 -3.21 -25.89 7.19
N LEU A 65 -2.14 -25.24 7.64
CA LEU A 65 -1.00 -25.90 8.30
C LEU A 65 -1.32 -26.58 9.65
N PRO A 66 -2.30 -26.14 10.46
CA PRO A 66 -2.74 -26.88 11.64
C PRO A 66 -3.31 -28.27 11.32
N TRP A 67 -3.74 -28.50 10.07
CA TRP A 67 -4.25 -29.78 9.57
C TRP A 67 -5.43 -30.35 10.39
N ASP A 68 -6.33 -29.48 10.83
CA ASP A 68 -7.58 -29.86 11.49
C ASP A 68 -8.78 -29.87 10.51
N GLN A 69 -9.93 -30.33 10.99
CA GLN A 69 -11.14 -30.47 10.16
C GLN A 69 -11.62 -29.14 9.58
N THR A 70 -11.48 -28.05 10.34
CA THR A 70 -11.90 -26.72 9.93
C THR A 70 -10.93 -26.17 8.88
N ALA A 71 -9.63 -26.32 9.10
CA ALA A 71 -8.57 -25.97 8.17
C ALA A 71 -8.72 -26.70 6.83
N TYR A 72 -9.01 -28.01 6.87
CA TYR A 72 -9.25 -28.82 5.68
C TYR A 72 -10.42 -28.28 4.85
N TRP A 73 -11.61 -28.13 5.45
CA TRP A 73 -12.80 -27.69 4.72
C TRP A 73 -12.71 -26.24 4.26
N ALA A 74 -12.11 -25.35 5.05
CA ALA A 74 -11.84 -23.99 4.63
C ALA A 74 -10.94 -23.95 3.39
N SER A 75 -9.95 -24.84 3.31
CA SER A 75 -9.06 -24.94 2.16
C SER A 75 -9.76 -25.50 0.93
N VAL A 76 -10.67 -26.47 1.09
CA VAL A 76 -11.54 -26.94 -0.01
C VAL A 76 -12.32 -25.76 -0.60
N VAL A 77 -12.99 -24.97 0.24
CA VAL A 77 -13.77 -23.81 -0.19
C VAL A 77 -12.87 -22.78 -0.87
N GLY A 78 -11.73 -22.44 -0.28
CA GLY A 78 -10.80 -21.46 -0.82
C GLY A 78 -10.21 -21.86 -2.16
N ILE A 79 -9.77 -23.11 -2.31
CA ILE A 79 -9.25 -23.63 -3.59
C ILE A 79 -10.35 -23.62 -4.66
N ASN A 80 -11.56 -24.05 -4.33
CA ASN A 80 -12.67 -24.06 -5.28
C ASN A 80 -13.07 -22.64 -5.71
N LEU A 81 -13.06 -21.67 -4.79
CA LEU A 81 -13.33 -20.27 -5.10
C LEU A 81 -12.29 -19.71 -6.09
N ASN A 82 -11.00 -19.96 -5.85
CA ASN A 82 -9.94 -19.60 -6.79
C ASN A 82 -10.14 -20.27 -8.17
N GLY A 83 -10.70 -21.48 -8.18
CA GLY A 83 -11.06 -22.24 -9.38
C GLY A 83 -12.09 -21.55 -10.28
N THR A 84 -12.90 -20.63 -9.74
CA THR A 84 -13.95 -19.94 -10.51
C THR A 84 -13.43 -18.79 -11.38
N ALA A 85 -12.17 -18.39 -11.22
CA ALA A 85 -11.59 -17.30 -12.02
C ALA A 85 -11.45 -17.72 -13.50
N PRO A 86 -11.85 -16.86 -14.47
CA PRO A 86 -12.09 -17.28 -15.86
C PRO A 86 -10.84 -17.65 -16.66
N PHE A 87 -9.64 -17.24 -16.26
CA PHE A 87 -8.41 -17.49 -17.01
C PHE A 87 -7.47 -18.45 -16.30
N LEU A 88 -6.98 -18.07 -15.12
CA LEU A 88 -6.01 -18.84 -14.37
C LEU A 88 -6.63 -19.69 -13.25
N GLY A 89 -7.95 -19.60 -13.04
CA GLY A 89 -8.62 -20.23 -11.91
C GLY A 89 -8.48 -21.74 -11.87
N PRO A 90 -8.89 -22.48 -12.94
CA PRO A 90 -8.80 -23.93 -12.96
C PRO A 90 -7.37 -24.45 -12.76
N TRP A 91 -6.40 -23.81 -13.43
CA TRP A 91 -4.99 -24.17 -13.28
C TRP A 91 -4.49 -23.88 -11.86
N LEU A 92 -4.83 -22.72 -11.29
CA LEU A 92 -4.42 -22.34 -9.93
C LEU A 92 -5.04 -23.28 -8.88
N ALA A 93 -6.32 -23.63 -9.02
CA ALA A 93 -6.98 -24.57 -8.12
C ALA A 93 -6.32 -25.96 -8.17
N GLN A 94 -5.99 -26.44 -9.38
CA GLN A 94 -5.28 -27.71 -9.55
C GLN A 94 -3.86 -27.66 -8.98
N PHE A 95 -3.15 -26.55 -9.20
CA PHE A 95 -1.81 -26.32 -8.65
C PHE A 95 -1.82 -26.29 -7.12
N LEU A 96 -2.75 -25.56 -6.51
CA LEU A 96 -2.88 -25.48 -5.06
C LEU A 96 -3.27 -26.84 -4.46
N ARG A 97 -4.20 -27.56 -5.09
CA ARG A 97 -4.65 -28.88 -4.62
C ARG A 97 -3.54 -29.92 -4.72
N GLY A 98 -2.78 -29.94 -5.80
CA GLY A 98 -1.68 -30.88 -6.02
C GLY A 98 -2.08 -32.34 -6.25
N GLY A 99 -3.36 -32.63 -6.44
CA GLY A 99 -3.86 -33.96 -6.74
C GLY A 99 -5.36 -33.92 -7.03
N GLN A 100 -6.01 -35.08 -7.05
CA GLN A 100 -7.48 -35.16 -7.16
C GLN A 100 -8.16 -34.62 -5.90
N GLU A 101 -7.55 -34.88 -4.74
CA GLU A 101 -8.05 -34.50 -3.42
C GLU A 101 -6.99 -33.76 -2.60
N ILE A 102 -7.42 -33.06 -1.55
CA ILE A 102 -6.50 -32.44 -0.58
C ILE A 102 -5.81 -33.55 0.21
N SER A 103 -4.48 -33.57 0.18
CA SER A 103 -3.64 -34.62 0.75
C SER A 103 -2.36 -34.06 1.36
N GLY A 104 -1.45 -34.93 1.82
CA GLY A 104 -0.13 -34.53 2.30
C GLY A 104 0.68 -33.75 1.25
N GLU A 105 0.46 -33.99 -0.05
CA GLU A 105 1.08 -33.20 -1.11
C GLU A 105 0.59 -31.74 -1.08
N THR A 106 -0.71 -31.53 -0.90
CA THR A 106 -1.29 -30.18 -0.71
C THR A 106 -0.65 -29.48 0.48
N LEU A 107 -0.49 -30.20 1.60
CA LEU A 107 0.09 -29.64 2.82
C LEU A 107 1.53 -29.18 2.61
N THR A 108 2.36 -29.99 1.96
CA THR A 108 3.78 -29.62 1.68
C THR A 108 3.90 -28.44 0.72
N ARG A 109 2.99 -28.32 -0.27
CA ARG A 109 2.91 -27.14 -1.14
C ARG A 109 2.52 -25.89 -0.36
N PHE A 110 1.46 -25.96 0.45
CA PHE A 110 1.03 -24.84 1.29
C PHE A 110 2.12 -24.43 2.29
N TYR A 111 2.82 -25.38 2.89
CA TYR A 111 3.97 -25.11 3.75
C TYR A 111 5.08 -24.34 3.01
N SER A 112 5.42 -24.77 1.79
CA SER A 112 6.45 -24.11 0.97
C SER A 112 6.04 -22.70 0.55
N LEU A 113 4.75 -22.51 0.20
CA LEU A 113 4.20 -21.20 -0.13
C LEU A 113 4.22 -20.26 1.07
N HIS A 114 3.73 -20.73 2.22
CA HIS A 114 3.56 -19.96 3.45
C HIS A 114 4.91 -19.64 4.13
N MET A 115 5.87 -20.56 4.15
CA MET A 115 7.12 -20.33 4.88
C MET A 115 8.18 -19.60 4.04
N LEU A 116 8.16 -19.79 2.72
CA LEU A 116 9.26 -19.33 1.84
C LEU A 116 8.79 -18.35 0.78
N LEU A 117 7.90 -18.79 -0.12
CA LEU A 117 7.63 -18.03 -1.34
C LEU A 117 6.90 -16.71 -1.06
N ILE A 118 5.79 -16.77 -0.32
CA ILE A 118 4.95 -15.60 -0.05
C ILE A 118 5.66 -14.63 0.91
N PRO A 119 6.25 -15.07 2.05
CA PRO A 119 7.04 -14.16 2.89
C PRO A 119 8.21 -13.52 2.14
N GLY A 120 8.92 -14.29 1.31
CA GLY A 120 10.01 -13.77 0.48
C GLY A 120 9.54 -12.67 -0.48
N ALA A 121 8.39 -12.88 -1.15
CA ALA A 121 7.77 -11.88 -1.99
C ALA A 121 7.32 -10.64 -1.19
N ILE A 122 6.72 -10.83 -0.02
CA ILE A 122 6.30 -9.73 0.88
C ILE A 122 7.51 -8.90 1.31
N ILE A 123 8.64 -9.52 1.69
CA ILE A 123 9.87 -8.81 2.06
C ILE A 123 10.37 -7.94 0.89
N GLY A 124 10.40 -8.50 -0.32
CA GLY A 124 10.78 -7.76 -1.53
C GLY A 124 9.86 -6.56 -1.80
N LEU A 125 8.54 -6.78 -1.71
CA LEU A 125 7.54 -5.73 -1.91
C LEU A 125 7.61 -4.65 -0.83
N ILE A 126 7.78 -5.01 0.45
CA ILE A 126 7.95 -4.07 1.56
C ILE A 126 9.21 -3.24 1.35
N THR A 127 10.31 -3.85 0.93
CA THR A 127 11.56 -3.13 0.65
C THR A 127 11.34 -2.07 -0.43
N LEU A 128 10.67 -2.43 -1.53
CA LEU A 128 10.33 -1.49 -2.60
C LEU A 128 9.34 -0.41 -2.13
N HIS A 129 8.34 -0.79 -1.34
CA HIS A 129 7.36 0.14 -0.77
C HIS A 129 8.04 1.19 0.13
N LEU A 130 8.88 0.75 1.06
CA LEU A 130 9.62 1.65 1.94
C LEU A 130 10.60 2.53 1.17
N TYR A 131 11.28 1.98 0.16
CA TYR A 131 12.14 2.77 -0.72
C TYR A 131 11.36 3.93 -1.36
N LEU A 132 10.17 3.68 -1.91
CA LEU A 132 9.35 4.73 -2.51
C LEU A 132 8.83 5.74 -1.48
N VAL A 133 8.44 5.29 -0.28
CA VAL A 133 8.04 6.20 0.81
C VAL A 133 9.19 7.12 1.21
N ILE A 134 10.42 6.60 1.33
CA ILE A 134 11.59 7.40 1.67
C ILE A 134 11.91 8.40 0.55
N ARG A 135 11.75 8.00 -0.71
CA ARG A 135 12.10 8.84 -1.87
C ARG A 135 11.04 9.89 -2.21
N LEU A 136 9.76 9.61 -2.02
CA LEU A 136 8.63 10.47 -2.40
C LEU A 136 8.07 11.27 -1.22
N GLY A 137 8.53 10.98 0.00
CA GLY A 137 8.05 11.59 1.23
C GLY A 137 6.65 11.12 1.65
N VAL A 138 6.23 11.55 2.84
CA VAL A 138 4.93 11.22 3.43
C VAL A 138 3.92 12.35 3.23
N THR A 139 2.65 11.98 3.05
CA THR A 139 1.57 12.97 2.91
C THR A 139 1.21 13.59 4.26
N SER A 140 1.22 14.93 4.33
CA SER A 140 0.63 15.75 5.39
C SER A 140 -0.85 15.42 5.57
N PRO A 141 -1.39 15.50 6.78
CA PRO A 141 -2.81 15.29 6.99
C PRO A 141 -3.68 16.27 6.19
N PRO A 142 -4.92 15.90 5.79
CA PRO A 142 -5.83 16.75 5.01
C PRO A 142 -6.15 18.11 5.65
N TRP A 143 -5.98 18.23 6.97
CA TRP A 143 -6.18 19.46 7.73
C TRP A 143 -4.92 20.34 7.84
N SER A 144 -3.79 19.88 7.29
CA SER A 144 -2.56 20.68 7.18
C SER A 144 -2.70 21.74 6.10
N LYS A 145 -2.19 22.94 6.36
CA LYS A 145 -2.14 24.02 5.36
C LYS A 145 -1.06 23.78 4.29
N ASP A 146 -0.10 22.91 4.59
CA ASP A 146 1.01 22.59 3.71
C ASP A 146 0.66 21.39 2.82
N ALA A 147 0.66 21.61 1.51
CA ALA A 147 0.48 20.55 0.52
C ALA A 147 1.67 19.59 0.57
N ALA A 148 1.39 18.29 0.66
CA ALA A 148 2.43 17.31 0.91
C ALA A 148 3.11 16.82 -0.37
N GLY A 149 4.44 16.91 -0.41
CA GLY A 149 5.26 16.41 -1.51
C GLY A 149 5.39 17.37 -2.69
N MET A 150 5.10 18.65 -2.49
CA MET A 150 5.51 19.72 -3.38
C MET A 150 6.40 20.64 -2.55
N GLU A 151 7.72 20.49 -2.68
CA GLU A 151 8.61 21.61 -2.35
C GLU A 151 8.08 22.81 -3.15
N PRO A 152 7.98 24.00 -2.55
CA PRO A 152 7.46 25.15 -3.24
C PRO A 152 8.43 25.53 -4.37
N GLU A 153 8.19 25.01 -5.59
CA GLU A 153 8.89 25.44 -6.81
C GLU A 153 8.82 26.97 -6.95
N GLU A 154 7.79 27.62 -6.42
CA GLU A 154 7.65 29.07 -6.42
C GLU A 154 8.57 29.79 -5.42
N GLU A 155 8.88 29.21 -4.26
CA GLU A 155 9.69 29.90 -3.24
C GLU A 155 11.19 29.73 -3.50
N GLU A 156 11.63 28.59 -4.03
CA GLU A 156 13.03 28.35 -4.40
C GLU A 156 13.39 29.02 -5.75
N ALA A 157 12.47 29.03 -6.74
CA ALA A 157 12.67 29.80 -7.97
C ALA A 157 12.70 31.32 -7.72
N ALA A 158 11.99 31.80 -6.69
CA ALA A 158 12.04 33.19 -6.24
C ALA A 158 13.33 33.53 -5.46
N ARG A 159 13.91 32.57 -4.72
CA ARG A 159 15.15 32.75 -3.97
C ARG A 159 16.42 32.66 -4.82
N LEU A 160 16.38 31.97 -5.97
CA LEU A 160 17.54 31.70 -6.82
C LEU A 160 17.85 32.75 -7.89
N ARG A 161 17.16 33.90 -7.96
CA ARG A 161 17.51 34.99 -8.89
C ARG A 161 17.84 36.29 -8.17
N PRO A 162 19.10 36.48 -7.72
CA PRO A 162 19.61 37.81 -7.44
C PRO A 162 19.69 38.58 -8.76
N GLY A 163 18.82 39.57 -8.97
CA GLY A 163 19.01 40.57 -10.04
C GLY A 163 17.86 40.80 -11.04
N LEU A 164 16.68 40.19 -10.88
CA LEU A 164 15.51 40.62 -11.67
C LEU A 164 14.66 41.58 -10.84
N THR A 165 14.64 42.84 -11.28
CA THR A 165 13.81 43.91 -10.72
C THR A 165 12.35 43.47 -10.63
N ARG A 166 11.71 43.73 -9.49
CA ARG A 166 10.30 43.43 -9.25
C ARG A 166 9.44 43.90 -10.43
N PRO A 167 8.51 43.07 -10.94
CA PRO A 167 7.53 43.56 -11.90
C PRO A 167 6.73 44.68 -11.23
N VAL A 168 6.75 45.86 -11.84
CA VAL A 168 5.90 46.99 -11.42
C VAL A 168 4.44 46.54 -11.61
N PRO A 169 3.57 46.64 -10.59
CA PRO A 169 2.15 46.36 -10.77
C PRO A 169 1.60 47.28 -11.86
N ARG A 170 1.06 46.69 -12.93
CA ARG A 170 0.36 47.45 -13.98
C ARG A 170 -0.83 48.13 -13.28
N PRO A 171 -0.96 49.47 -13.33
CA PRO A 171 -2.07 50.13 -12.65
C PRO A 171 -3.38 49.59 -13.23
N SER A 172 -4.21 48.99 -12.38
CA SER A 172 -5.59 48.72 -12.75
C SER A 172 -6.24 50.07 -13.07
N GLY A 173 -7.05 50.11 -14.13
CA GLY A 173 -7.60 51.32 -14.74
C GLY A 173 -8.50 52.20 -13.86
N ALA A 174 -8.45 52.07 -12.53
CA ALA A 174 -9.16 52.90 -11.59
C ALA A 174 -8.38 54.18 -11.18
N SER A 175 -7.06 54.26 -11.45
CA SER A 175 -6.24 55.40 -11.03
C SER A 175 -5.82 56.35 -12.16
N ALA A 176 -6.37 56.22 -13.36
CA ALA A 176 -6.11 57.10 -14.51
C ALA A 176 -7.05 58.32 -14.59
N MET A 177 -7.96 58.51 -13.63
CA MET A 177 -8.96 59.59 -13.64
C MET A 177 -8.73 60.61 -12.51
N GLN A 178 -7.47 60.91 -12.19
CA GLN A 178 -7.09 62.06 -11.35
C GLN A 178 -5.77 62.65 -11.85
N ALA A 179 -5.80 63.27 -13.03
CA ALA A 179 -4.78 64.21 -13.46
C ALA A 179 -5.49 65.33 -14.22
N GLU A 180 -5.83 66.40 -13.50
CA GLU A 180 -6.33 67.65 -14.07
C GLU A 180 -5.29 68.31 -14.98
N PRO A 181 -5.68 69.01 -16.06
CA PRO A 181 -4.77 69.77 -16.88
C PRO A 181 -4.61 71.19 -16.33
N GLY A 182 -3.50 71.45 -15.63
CA GLY A 182 -3.11 72.79 -15.20
C GLY A 182 -1.89 73.32 -15.97
N GLY A 183 -2.12 74.25 -16.89
CA GLY A 183 -1.18 75.33 -17.20
C GLY A 183 -0.14 75.11 -18.30
N ARG A 184 -0.42 75.65 -19.49
CA ARG A 184 0.58 76.26 -20.36
C ARG A 184 0.06 77.63 -20.81
N GLU A 185 0.97 78.60 -20.75
CA GLU A 185 0.90 80.02 -21.11
C GLU A 185 0.30 80.97 -20.05
#